data_AF-A0A2E4Y7D2-F1
#
_entry.id   AF-A0A2E4Y7D2-F1
#
_cell.length_a   1.000
_cell.length_b   1.000
_cell.length_c   1.000
_cell.angle_alpha   90.00
_cell.angle_beta   90.00
_cell.angle_gamma   90.00
#
_symmetry.space_group_name_H-M   'P 1'
#
loop_
_entity.id
_entity.type
_entity.pdbx_description
1 polymer ?
#
loop_
_entity_poly.entity_id
_entity_poly.type
_entity_poly.pdbx_seq_one_letter_code
_entity_poly.pdbx_strand_id
1 'polypeptide(L)'
;MADKEKEFLARCSLIFKQFNHDVNQRLKNSTWDFETTYEGKKYGVVCLPKTNTTDFLQNGGETLDQYLDEADKGEIRLVIVCRQGTPEDFEFSKTMGFCLVGIDKLNSLYSDIMSALN
;
A
#
# COMPACT_ATOMS: atom_id res chain seq x y z
N MET A 1 17.42 -0.56 13.25
CA MET A 1 15.97 -0.29 13.06
C MET A 1 15.56 -0.20 11.59
N ALA A 2 16.46 0.15 10.66
CA ALA A 2 16.18 0.25 9.22
C ALA A 2 15.87 -1.09 8.50
N ASP A 3 16.36 -2.23 9.01
CA ASP A 3 16.15 -3.55 8.38
C ASP A 3 14.69 -4.00 8.35
N LYS A 4 13.90 -3.67 9.39
CA LYS A 4 12.50 -4.09 9.47
C LYS A 4 11.60 -3.35 8.48
N GLU A 5 11.91 -2.10 8.15
CA GLU A 5 11.18 -1.30 7.16
C GLU A 5 11.48 -1.77 5.74
N LYS A 6 12.76 -2.05 5.45
CA LYS A 6 13.17 -2.61 4.16
C LYS A 6 12.57 -4.01 3.94
N GLU A 7 12.54 -4.84 4.98
CA GLU A 7 11.90 -6.16 4.92
C GLU A 7 10.39 -6.05 4.68
N PHE A 8 9.72 -5.10 5.34
CA PHE A 8 8.29 -4.84 5.14
C PHE A 8 7.99 -4.42 3.70
N LEU A 9 8.74 -3.46 3.17
CA LEU A 9 8.64 -3.01 1.78
C LEU A 9 8.90 -4.14 0.78
N ALA A 10 9.94 -4.94 1.02
CA ALA A 10 10.28 -6.09 0.19
C ALA A 10 9.12 -7.09 0.17
N ARG A 11 8.54 -7.42 1.32
CA ARG A 11 7.37 -8.31 1.42
C ARG A 11 6.16 -7.76 0.67
N CYS A 12 5.80 -6.49 0.87
CA CYS A 12 4.71 -5.88 0.11
C CYS A 12 4.96 -6.02 -1.39
N SER A 13 6.14 -5.60 -1.88
CA SER A 13 6.45 -5.66 -3.31
C SER A 13 6.42 -7.09 -3.89
N LEU A 14 6.82 -8.11 -3.11
CA LEU A 14 6.77 -9.51 -3.53
C LEU A 14 5.33 -10.02 -3.67
N ILE A 15 4.45 -9.66 -2.73
CA ILE A 15 3.05 -10.07 -2.76
C ILE A 15 2.37 -9.48 -3.99
N PHE A 16 2.56 -8.18 -4.25
CA PHE A 16 2.04 -7.56 -5.47
C PHE A 16 2.57 -8.30 -6.71
N LYS A 17 3.89 -8.49 -6.86
CA LYS A 17 4.47 -9.24 -7.99
C LYS A 17 3.85 -10.62 -8.21
N GLN A 18 3.49 -11.35 -7.14
CA GLN A 18 2.83 -12.66 -7.28
C GLN A 18 1.42 -12.59 -7.87
N PHE A 19 0.71 -11.48 -7.70
CA PHE A 19 -0.61 -11.26 -8.29
C PHE A 19 -0.53 -10.67 -9.72
N ASN A 20 0.54 -10.94 -10.48
CA ASN A 20 0.77 -10.43 -11.84
C ASN A 20 0.77 -8.89 -11.96
N HIS A 21 1.07 -8.22 -10.86
CA HIS A 21 1.32 -6.79 -10.89
C HIS A 21 2.72 -6.52 -11.45
N ASP A 22 2.82 -5.63 -12.44
CA ASP A 22 4.11 -5.10 -12.88
C ASP A 22 4.57 -4.08 -11.82
N VAL A 23 5.55 -4.45 -11.00
CA VAL A 23 6.03 -3.62 -9.88
C VAL A 23 7.30 -2.88 -10.27
N ASN A 24 7.18 -1.56 -10.38
CA ASN A 24 8.31 -0.65 -10.62
C ASN A 24 8.75 -0.07 -9.27
N GLN A 25 9.85 -0.62 -8.73
CA GLN A 25 10.42 -0.13 -7.46
C GLN A 25 11.09 1.23 -7.67
N ARG A 26 10.56 2.26 -7.00
CA ARG A 26 11.06 3.63 -6.86
C ARG A 26 11.48 4.32 -8.17
N LEU A 27 10.63 5.22 -8.66
CA LEU A 27 11.11 6.38 -9.41
C LEU A 27 11.82 7.33 -8.43
N LYS A 28 13.03 7.82 -8.77
CA LYS A 28 13.68 8.91 -8.03
C LYS A 28 12.72 10.10 -7.98
N ASN A 29 12.45 10.63 -6.79
CA ASN A 29 11.51 11.73 -6.50
C ASN A 29 10.02 11.36 -6.45
N SER A 30 9.69 10.08 -6.34
CA SER A 30 8.30 9.68 -6.10
C SER A 30 7.97 9.67 -4.61
N THR A 31 6.77 10.16 -4.30
CA THR A 31 6.07 10.09 -3.01
C THR A 31 5.64 8.67 -2.66
N TRP A 32 5.51 7.79 -3.66
CA TRP A 32 5.18 6.38 -3.49
C TRP A 32 6.39 5.57 -3.00
N ASP A 33 6.14 4.54 -2.20
CA ASP A 33 7.17 3.55 -1.88
C ASP A 33 7.50 2.69 -3.11
N PHE A 34 6.47 2.30 -3.85
CA PHE A 34 6.59 1.69 -5.18
C PHE A 34 5.32 1.91 -5.99
N GLU A 35 5.45 1.83 -7.31
CA GLU A 35 4.32 1.86 -8.23
C GLU A 35 4.07 0.46 -8.78
N THR A 36 2.81 0.20 -9.07
CA THR A 36 2.42 -1.06 -9.70
C THR A 36 1.36 -0.87 -10.76
N THR A 37 1.42 -1.68 -11.82
CA THR A 37 0.38 -1.73 -12.85
C THR A 37 -0.32 -3.08 -12.82
N TYR A 38 -1.66 -3.05 -12.86
CA TYR A 38 -2.49 -4.24 -12.98
C TYR A 38 -3.67 -3.95 -13.90
N GLU A 39 -3.90 -4.85 -14.88
CA GLU A 39 -4.95 -4.69 -15.92
C GLU A 39 -4.94 -3.31 -16.60
N GLY A 40 -3.74 -2.77 -16.86
CA GLY A 40 -3.56 -1.46 -17.52
C GLY A 40 -3.80 -0.24 -16.63
N LYS A 41 -4.12 -0.43 -15.34
CA LYS A 41 -4.28 0.65 -14.36
C LYS A 41 -3.04 0.79 -13.51
N LYS A 42 -2.65 2.03 -13.22
CA LYS A 42 -1.51 2.34 -12.34
C LYS A 42 -1.97 2.53 -10.90
N TYR A 43 -1.13 2.08 -9.98
CA TYR A 43 -1.36 2.14 -8.55
C TYR A 43 -0.09 2.63 -7.84
N GLY A 44 -0.24 3.64 -7.00
CA GLY A 44 0.80 4.16 -6.12
C GLY A 44 0.66 3.50 -4.77
N VAL A 45 1.68 2.78 -4.31
CA VAL A 45 1.62 2.04 -3.06
C VAL A 45 2.45 2.75 -1.99
N VAL A 46 1.82 3.03 -0.86
CA VAL A 46 2.45 3.60 0.34
C VAL A 46 2.41 2.56 1.46
N CYS A 47 3.56 2.25 2.04
CA CYS A 47 3.71 1.28 3.11
C CYS A 47 3.87 2.00 4.46
N LEU A 48 2.99 1.69 5.40
CA LEU A 48 2.98 2.25 6.76
C LEU A 48 3.37 1.17 7.80
N PRO A 49 4.67 0.87 7.98
CA PRO A 49 5.13 -0.22 8.84
C PRO A 49 5.10 0.10 10.35
N LYS A 50 5.08 1.38 10.73
CA LYS A 50 5.24 1.85 12.12
C LYS A 50 4.11 2.74 12.62
N THR A 51 3.37 3.37 11.73
CA THR A 51 2.39 4.39 12.10
C THR A 51 1.10 3.74 12.54
N ASN A 52 0.49 4.29 13.58
CA ASN A 52 -0.88 3.93 13.93
C ASN A 52 -1.78 4.38 12.78
N THR A 53 -2.43 3.45 12.09
CA THR A 53 -3.12 3.74 10.82
C THR A 53 -4.17 4.81 10.98
N THR A 54 -4.94 4.75 12.06
CA THR A 54 -5.93 5.76 12.43
C THR A 54 -5.31 7.14 12.62
N ASP A 55 -4.14 7.23 13.26
CA ASP A 55 -3.45 8.50 13.45
C ASP A 55 -2.96 9.07 12.12
N PHE A 56 -2.39 8.23 11.24
CA PHE A 56 -2.01 8.66 9.89
C PHE A 56 -3.20 9.16 9.07
N LEU A 57 -4.33 8.45 9.12
CA LEU A 57 -5.51 8.78 8.32
C LEU A 57 -6.28 9.98 8.86
N GLN A 58 -6.38 10.13 10.18
CA GLN A 58 -7.20 11.16 10.81
C GLN A 58 -6.40 12.41 11.22
N ASN A 59 -5.15 12.23 11.65
CA ASN A 59 -4.27 13.32 12.12
C ASN A 59 -3.14 13.63 11.14
N GLY A 60 -2.76 12.70 10.27
CA GLY A 60 -1.76 12.88 9.22
C GLY A 60 -2.27 13.63 7.99
N GLY A 61 -3.34 14.42 8.11
CA GLY A 61 -4.11 15.03 7.02
C GLY A 61 -3.25 15.61 5.89
N GLU A 62 -2.28 16.48 6.20
CA GLU A 62 -1.40 17.08 5.17
C GLU A 62 -0.62 16.05 4.35
N THR A 63 -0.25 14.91 4.95
CA THR A 63 0.47 13.84 4.24
C THR A 63 -0.48 12.99 3.40
N LEU A 64 -1.68 12.71 3.89
CA LEU A 64 -2.68 11.94 3.12
C LEU A 64 -3.22 12.77 1.94
N ASP A 65 -3.53 14.04 2.15
CA ASP A 65 -3.98 14.96 1.10
C ASP A 65 -2.95 15.08 -0.03
N GLN A 66 -1.65 15.12 0.29
CA GLN A 66 -0.58 15.10 -0.71
C GLN A 66 -0.61 13.84 -1.58
N TYR A 67 -0.78 12.66 -0.97
CA TYR A 67 -0.91 11.41 -1.72
C TYR A 67 -2.17 11.37 -2.58
N LEU A 68 -3.30 11.88 -2.07
CA LEU A 68 -4.54 11.92 -2.84
C LEU A 68 -4.44 12.88 -4.04
N ASP A 69 -3.85 14.06 -3.85
CA ASP A 69 -3.63 15.04 -4.92
C ASP A 69 -2.67 14.52 -5.99
N GLU A 70 -1.57 13.84 -5.62
CA GLU A 70 -0.66 13.24 -6.59
C GLU A 70 -1.27 12.03 -7.32
N ALA A 71 -2.10 11.24 -6.62
CA ALA A 71 -2.87 10.17 -7.23
C ALA A 71 -3.82 10.72 -8.31
N ASP A 72 -4.53 11.79 -8.01
CA ASP A 72 -5.46 12.45 -8.94
C ASP A 72 -4.73 13.03 -10.17
N LYS A 73 -3.63 13.76 -9.95
CA LYS A 73 -2.81 14.34 -11.02
C LYS A 73 -2.18 13.31 -11.96
N GLY A 74 -1.81 12.15 -11.42
CA GLY A 74 -1.12 11.10 -12.17
C GLY A 74 -2.06 10.11 -12.88
N GLU A 75 -3.38 10.22 -12.69
CA GLU A 75 -4.34 9.15 -12.99
C GLU A 75 -3.92 7.80 -12.35
N ILE A 76 -3.35 7.88 -11.14
CA ILE A 76 -2.85 6.74 -10.37
C ILE A 76 -3.83 6.45 -9.23
N ARG A 77 -4.08 5.17 -8.95
CA ARG A 77 -4.91 4.78 -7.80
C ARG A 77 -4.05 4.64 -6.54
N LEU A 78 -4.46 5.28 -5.45
CA LEU A 78 -3.76 5.17 -4.17
C LEU A 78 -4.08 3.85 -3.47
N VAL A 79 -3.02 3.15 -3.04
CA VAL A 79 -3.09 1.97 -2.17
C VAL A 79 -2.20 2.19 -0.96
N ILE A 80 -2.77 2.07 0.24
CA ILE A 80 -2.05 2.17 1.50
C ILE A 80 -2.00 0.79 2.13
N VAL A 81 -0.78 0.31 2.40
CA VAL A 81 -0.54 -0.94 3.11
C VAL A 81 -0.17 -0.64 4.55
N CYS A 82 -1.05 -0.99 5.48
CA CYS A 82 -0.86 -0.77 6.90
C CYS A 82 -0.64 -2.06 7.65
N ARG A 83 -0.08 -1.98 8.87
CA ARG A 83 0.06 -3.17 9.72
C ARG A 83 -1.28 -3.62 10.29
N GLN A 84 -2.03 -2.70 10.87
CA GLN A 84 -3.36 -2.94 11.42
C GLN A 84 -4.26 -1.75 11.09
N GLY A 85 -5.49 -2.01 10.66
CA GLY A 85 -6.52 -0.99 10.48
C GLY A 85 -7.77 -1.38 11.26
N THR A 86 -8.47 -0.38 11.77
CA THR A 86 -9.79 -0.52 12.40
C THR A 86 -10.88 -0.52 11.33
N PRO A 87 -12.10 -1.02 11.62
CA PRO A 87 -13.23 -0.93 10.69
C PRO A 87 -13.49 0.49 10.19
N GLU A 88 -13.36 1.48 11.07
CA GLU A 88 -13.53 2.90 10.77
C GLU A 88 -12.49 3.38 9.74
N ASP A 89 -11.23 2.93 9.82
CA ASP A 89 -10.19 3.26 8.85
C ASP A 89 -10.54 2.74 7.44
N PHE A 90 -11.14 1.54 7.35
CA PHE A 90 -11.57 0.97 6.07
C PHE A 90 -12.82 1.67 5.50
N GLU A 91 -13.71 2.17 6.34
CA GLU A 91 -14.84 2.98 5.89
C GLU A 91 -14.37 4.37 5.42
N PHE A 92 -13.44 4.96 6.15
CA PHE A 92 -12.79 6.21 5.77
C PHE A 92 -12.09 6.09 4.41
N SER A 93 -11.33 5.01 4.18
CA SER A 93 -10.65 4.80 2.90
C SER A 93 -11.61 4.73 1.71
N LYS A 94 -12.76 4.07 1.89
CA LYS A 94 -13.81 4.01 0.86
C LYS A 94 -14.41 5.37 0.57
N THR A 95 -14.62 6.17 1.62
CA THR A 95 -15.18 7.52 1.51
C THR A 95 -14.24 8.45 0.77
N MET A 96 -12.94 8.35 1.06
CA MET A 96 -11.88 9.15 0.42
C MET A 96 -11.40 8.59 -0.93
N GLY A 97 -11.92 7.44 -1.39
CA GLY A 97 -11.63 6.91 -2.71
C GLY A 97 -10.27 6.21 -2.87
N PHE A 98 -9.64 5.76 -1.78
CA PHE A 98 -8.38 4.99 -1.83
C PHE A 98 -8.53 3.57 -1.26
N CYS A 99 -7.57 2.70 -1.59
CA CYS A 99 -7.56 1.32 -1.09
C CYS A 99 -6.69 1.21 0.16
N LEU A 100 -7.26 0.74 1.27
CA LEU A 100 -6.52 0.39 2.48
C LEU A 100 -6.39 -1.13 2.60
N VAL A 101 -5.17 -1.62 2.83
CA VAL A 101 -4.86 -3.04 2.93
C VAL A 101 -4.06 -3.33 4.19
N GLY A 102 -4.58 -4.22 5.05
CA GLY A 102 -3.84 -4.71 6.20
C GLY A 102 -2.82 -5.79 5.83
N ILE A 103 -1.61 -5.73 6.39
CA ILE A 103 -0.54 -6.66 6.07
C ILE A 103 -0.85 -8.08 6.53
N ASP A 104 -1.61 -8.28 7.61
CA ASP A 104 -2.05 -9.61 8.03
C ASP A 104 -2.90 -10.29 6.95
N LYS A 105 -3.74 -9.52 6.23
CA LYS A 105 -4.53 -10.04 5.12
C LYS A 105 -3.66 -10.35 3.90
N LEU A 106 -2.67 -9.51 3.62
CA LEU A 106 -1.67 -9.78 2.57
C LEU A 106 -0.82 -11.02 2.89
N ASN A 107 -0.39 -11.19 4.14
CA ASN A 107 0.40 -12.33 4.59
C ASN A 107 -0.40 -13.62 4.57
N SER A 108 -1.68 -13.59 4.95
CA SER A 108 -2.57 -14.75 4.82
C SER A 108 -2.66 -15.19 3.36
N LEU A 109 -2.88 -14.24 2.44
CA LEU A 109 -2.92 -14.53 1.01
C LEU A 109 -1.59 -15.09 0.50
N TYR A 110 -0.47 -14.51 0.93
CA TYR A 110 0.87 -15.00 0.59
C TYR A 110 1.11 -16.43 1.10
N SER A 111 0.72 -16.73 2.34
CA SER A 111 0.87 -18.05 2.94
C SER A 111 0.01 -19.11 2.23
N ASP A 112 -1.24 -18.77 1.90
CA ASP A 112 -2.13 -19.63 1.12
C ASP A 112 -1.54 -19.93 -0.26
N ILE A 113 -1.04 -18.91 -0.96
CA ILE A 113 -0.43 -19.05 -2.29
C ILE A 113 0.83 -19.92 -2.25
N MET A 114 1.73 -19.68 -1.29
CA MET A 114 2.95 -20.47 -1.12
C MET A 114 2.65 -21.92 -0.72
N SER A 115 1.55 -22.16 -0.03
CA SER A 115 1.08 -23.51 0.32
C SER A 115 0.44 -24.21 -0.87
N ALA A 116 -0.27 -23.48 -1.75
CA ALA A 116 -0.90 -24.02 -2.96
C ALA A 116 0.09 -24.29 -4.11
N LEU A 117 1.29 -23.72 -4.04
CA LEU A 117 2.38 -23.94 -5.00
C LEU A 117 3.31 -25.12 -4.63
N ASN A 118 3.13 -25.75 -3.47
CA ASN A 118 3.80 -27.00 -3.06
C ASN A 118 2.87 -28.20 -3.24
#